data_AF-A0A838HFC9-F1
#
_entry.id   AF-A0A838HFC9-F1
#
_cell.length_a   1.000
_cell.length_b   1.000
_cell.length_c   1.000
_cell.angle_alpha   90.00
_cell.angle_beta   90.00
_cell.angle_gamma   90.00
#
_symmetry.space_group_name_H-M   'P 1'
#
loop_
_entity.id
_entity.type
_entity.pdbx_description
1 polymer ?
#
loop_
_entity_poly.entity_id
_entity_poly.type
_entity_poly.pdbx_seq_one_letter_code
_entity_poly.pdbx_strand_id
1 'polypeptide(L)'
;MSALTESSGNGGPIAAAEERLARAVPVILRLSVGFLWLTNAGWKVPPDFGQEAGRGLYGFTAAAVEHPVFSPFSWVVEQVILPNFTVFGWGVLILEASLGAFLLLGLATRFWALVGVAQSIGIGLSVANA
;
A
#
# COMPACT_ATOMS: atom_id res chain seq x y z
N MET A 1 49.06 3.23 -41.02
CA MET A 1 47.68 2.78 -41.27
C MET A 1 46.80 3.53 -40.31
N SER A 2 46.44 4.75 -40.73
CA SER A 2 45.70 5.75 -39.96
C SER A 2 44.21 5.46 -40.06
N ALA A 3 43.50 5.73 -38.96
CA ALA A 3 42.11 6.18 -38.89
C ALA A 3 41.09 5.56 -39.84
N LEU A 4 40.27 4.64 -39.30
CA LEU A 4 38.85 4.59 -39.62
C LEU A 4 38.03 4.42 -38.32
N THR A 5 37.68 5.58 -37.77
CA THR A 5 36.30 5.91 -37.38
C THR A 5 35.81 5.41 -36.01
N GLU A 6 36.00 6.29 -35.03
CA GLU A 6 35.03 6.60 -33.97
C GLU A 6 33.56 6.55 -34.42
N SER A 7 32.73 6.08 -33.49
CA SER A 7 31.40 6.63 -33.17
C SER A 7 30.30 6.62 -34.23
N SER A 8 29.33 5.73 -34.03
CA SER A 8 27.91 6.06 -34.06
C SER A 8 27.17 4.92 -33.34
N GLY A 9 26.93 4.99 -32.03
CA GLY A 9 25.84 5.83 -31.55
C GLY A 9 24.49 5.31 -32.09
N ASN A 10 24.20 4.01 -31.97
CA ASN A 10 22.96 3.44 -32.49
C ASN A 10 22.14 2.72 -31.40
N GLY A 11 21.85 3.44 -30.32
CA GLY A 11 20.59 3.23 -29.62
C GLY A 11 19.52 3.98 -30.42
N GLY A 12 18.93 3.33 -31.44
CA GLY A 12 17.91 3.95 -32.27
C GLY A 12 16.71 4.46 -31.45
N PRO A 13 15.79 5.24 -32.05
CA PRO A 13 14.67 5.87 -31.33
C PRO A 13 13.88 4.94 -30.41
N ILE A 14 13.79 3.65 -30.77
CA ILE A 14 13.14 2.60 -29.99
C ILE A 14 13.91 2.28 -28.70
N ALA A 15 15.23 2.10 -28.75
CA ALA A 15 16.05 1.82 -27.56
C ALA A 15 16.01 2.98 -26.55
N ALA A 16 16.01 4.22 -27.04
CA ALA A 16 15.83 5.40 -26.19
C ALA A 16 14.43 5.46 -25.57
N ALA A 17 13.39 5.03 -26.30
CA ALA A 17 12.02 4.94 -25.79
C ALA A 17 11.89 3.85 -24.72
N GLU A 18 12.48 2.67 -24.93
CA GLU A 18 12.52 1.57 -23.95
C GLU A 18 13.20 1.99 -22.65
N GLU A 19 14.32 2.70 -22.72
CA GLU A 19 15.04 3.17 -21.54
C GLU A 19 14.24 4.25 -20.77
N ARG A 20 13.54 5.14 -21.49
CA ARG A 20 12.60 6.10 -20.89
C ARG A 20 11.43 5.39 -20.23
N LEU A 21 10.87 4.36 -20.87
CA LEU A 21 9.78 3.57 -20.34
C LEU A 21 10.23 2.83 -19.07
N ALA A 22 11.38 2.16 -19.11
CA ALA A 22 11.95 1.43 -17.98
C ALA A 22 12.17 2.34 -16.75
N ARG A 23 12.54 3.61 -16.97
CA ARG A 23 12.63 4.61 -15.90
C ARG A 23 11.28 5.14 -15.44
N ALA A 24 10.32 5.31 -16.35
CA ALA A 24 9.01 5.87 -16.06
C ALA A 24 8.10 4.90 -15.30
N VAL A 25 8.13 3.60 -15.63
CA VAL A 25 7.27 2.57 -15.03
C VAL A 25 7.33 2.57 -13.49
N PRO A 26 8.49 2.45 -12.82
CA PRO A 26 8.53 2.44 -11.37
C PRO A 26 8.07 3.76 -10.75
N VAL A 27 8.28 4.89 -11.43
CA VAL A 27 7.79 6.20 -10.97
C VAL A 27 6.27 6.25 -11.04
N ILE A 28 5.68 5.85 -12.17
CA ILE A 28 4.23 5.82 -12.36
C ILE A 28 3.59 4.88 -11.34
N LEU A 29 4.09 3.64 -11.21
CA LEU A 29 3.56 2.68 -10.24
C LEU A 29 3.61 3.21 -8.82
N ARG A 30 4.74 3.81 -8.44
CA ARG A 30 4.91 4.40 -7.10
C ARG A 30 3.92 5.53 -6.85
N LEU A 31 3.74 6.44 -7.82
CA LEU A 31 2.79 7.54 -7.68
C LEU A 31 1.34 7.03 -7.60
N SER A 32 0.97 6.08 -8.47
CA SER A 32 -0.36 5.48 -8.47
C SER A 32 -0.67 4.75 -7.16
N VAL A 33 0.25 3.92 -6.69
CA VAL A 33 0.10 3.18 -5.42
C VAL A 33 0.10 4.14 -4.23
N GLY A 34 0.97 5.15 -4.22
CA GLY A 34 0.98 6.17 -3.16
C GLY A 34 -0.33 6.95 -3.08
N PHE A 35 -0.89 7.35 -4.23
CA PHE A 35 -2.19 8.01 -4.30
C PHE A 35 -3.34 7.08 -3.86
N LEU A 36 -3.30 5.81 -4.28
CA LEU A 36 -4.26 4.79 -3.83
C LEU A 36 -4.26 4.64 -2.32
N TRP A 37 -3.09 4.62 -1.66
CA TRP A 37 -3.04 4.53 -0.20
C TRP A 37 -3.56 5.78 0.51
N LEU A 38 -3.31 6.98 -0.03
CA LEU A 38 -3.87 8.22 0.53
C LEU A 38 -5.40 8.27 0.42
N THR A 39 -5.95 7.85 -0.72
CA THR A 39 -7.41 7.74 -0.88
C THR A 39 -8.00 6.68 0.03
N ASN A 40 -7.30 5.55 0.24
CA ASN A 40 -7.69 4.52 1.19
C ASN A 40 -7.63 5.00 2.66
N ALA A 41 -6.71 5.91 3.01
CA ALA A 41 -6.68 6.50 4.34
C ALA A 41 -7.87 7.47 4.56
N GLY A 42 -8.34 8.14 3.50
CA GLY A 42 -9.32 9.23 3.58
C GLY A 42 -10.69 8.85 4.16
N TRP A 43 -11.10 7.58 4.09
CA TRP A 43 -12.38 7.13 4.66
C TRP A 43 -12.28 6.64 6.11
N LYS A 44 -11.06 6.57 6.67
CA LYS A 44 -10.79 6.13 8.05
C LYS A 44 -10.88 7.30 9.02
N VAL A 45 -12.11 7.77 9.25
CA VAL A 45 -12.38 9.01 9.99
C VAL A 45 -12.27 8.79 11.52
N PRO A 46 -11.32 9.44 12.21
CA PRO A 46 -11.23 9.41 13.68
C PRO A 46 -12.34 10.26 14.33
N PRO A 47 -12.59 10.11 15.65
CA PRO A 47 -11.95 9.15 16.56
C PRO A 47 -12.65 7.78 16.62
N ASP A 48 -13.88 7.70 16.13
CA ASP A 48 -14.73 6.50 16.23
C ASP A 48 -14.39 5.43 15.17
N PHE A 49 -13.86 5.82 14.01
CA PHE A 49 -13.51 4.90 12.91
C PHE A 49 -14.68 3.98 12.47
N GLY A 50 -15.92 4.35 12.79
CA GLY A 50 -17.15 3.63 12.49
C GLY A 50 -17.59 2.60 13.53
N GLN A 51 -16.99 2.60 14.73
CA GLN A 51 -17.30 1.66 15.81
C GLN A 51 -18.75 1.76 16.31
N GLU A 52 -19.27 2.96 16.57
CA GLU A 52 -20.67 3.14 17.00
C GLU A 52 -21.68 2.60 15.99
N ALA A 53 -21.37 2.74 14.70
CA ALA A 53 -22.26 2.36 13.60
C ALA A 53 -21.95 0.96 13.02
N GLY A 54 -21.01 0.21 13.61
CA GLY A 54 -20.61 -1.12 13.11
C GLY A 54 -20.10 -1.12 11.67
N ARG A 55 -19.59 0.02 11.19
CA ARG A 55 -19.19 0.24 9.79
C ARG A 55 -17.77 0.78 9.73
N GLY A 56 -17.32 1.23 8.57
CA GLY A 56 -16.00 1.83 8.46
C GLY A 56 -14.91 0.83 8.79
N LEU A 57 -13.79 1.32 9.32
CA LEU A 57 -12.64 0.46 9.65
C LEU A 57 -13.03 -0.58 10.70
N TYR A 58 -13.90 -0.21 11.66
CA TYR A 58 -14.38 -1.14 12.68
C TYR A 58 -15.16 -2.30 12.07
N GLY A 59 -16.12 -2.00 11.20
CA GLY A 59 -16.93 -3.02 10.54
C GLY A 59 -16.08 -4.05 9.78
N PHE A 60 -15.09 -3.60 9.00
CA PHE A 60 -14.16 -4.52 8.32
C PHE A 60 -13.29 -5.32 9.29
N THR A 61 -12.92 -4.73 10.43
CA THR A 61 -12.13 -5.42 11.45
C THR A 61 -12.96 -6.46 12.19
N ALA A 62 -14.22 -6.15 12.50
CA ALA A 62 -15.16 -7.09 13.11
C ALA A 62 -15.51 -8.25 12.16
N ALA A 63 -15.71 -7.96 10.87
CA ALA A 63 -15.96 -8.97 9.84
C ALA A 63 -14.83 -10.02 9.75
N ALA A 64 -13.59 -9.64 10.05
CA ALA A 64 -12.46 -10.57 10.08
C ALA A 64 -12.57 -11.64 11.19
N VAL A 65 -13.38 -11.39 12.24
CA VAL A 65 -13.70 -12.36 13.29
C VAL A 65 -14.91 -13.21 12.90
N GLU A 66 -15.93 -12.59 12.32
CA GLU A 66 -17.16 -13.26 11.88
C GLU A 66 -16.91 -14.24 10.73
N HIS A 67 -15.94 -13.91 9.85
CA HIS A 67 -15.57 -14.68 8.67
C HIS A 67 -14.10 -15.13 8.72
N PRO A 68 -13.73 -16.00 9.66
CA PRO A 68 -12.32 -16.32 9.92
C PRO A 68 -11.68 -17.08 8.75
N VAL A 69 -10.72 -16.45 8.05
CA VAL A 69 -9.91 -17.14 7.02
C VAL A 69 -8.97 -18.16 7.65
N PHE A 70 -8.40 -17.84 8.82
CA PHE A 70 -7.64 -18.77 9.64
C PHE A 70 -7.75 -18.40 11.13
N SER A 71 -7.78 -19.43 11.98
CA SER A 71 -8.10 -19.30 13.41
C SER A 71 -7.13 -18.39 14.19
N PRO A 72 -5.79 -18.47 14.01
CA PRO A 72 -4.87 -17.57 14.71
C PRO A 72 -5.08 -16.08 14.45
N PHE A 73 -5.42 -15.67 13.23
CA PHE A 73 -5.63 -14.25 12.91
C PHE A 73 -6.89 -13.70 13.55
N SER A 74 -7.98 -14.44 13.45
CA SER A 74 -9.27 -14.06 14.03
C SER A 74 -9.18 -13.95 15.55
N TRP A 75 -8.41 -14.82 16.21
CA TRP A 75 -8.12 -14.74 17.64
C TRP A 75 -7.35 -13.46 18.02
N VAL A 76 -6.31 -13.08 17.25
CA VAL A 76 -5.58 -11.83 17.51
C VAL A 76 -6.50 -10.61 17.31
N VAL A 77 -7.33 -10.64 16.27
CA VAL A 77 -8.27 -9.55 16.00
C VAL A 77 -9.25 -9.41 17.17
N GLU A 78 -9.87 -10.51 17.60
CA GLU A 78 -10.87 -10.50 18.67
C GLU A 78 -10.28 -10.13 20.04
N GLN A 79 -9.11 -10.66 20.40
CA GLN A 79 -8.57 -10.54 21.76
C GLN A 79 -7.63 -9.35 21.95
N VAL A 80 -7.03 -8.84 20.86
CA VAL A 80 -6.03 -7.77 20.95
C VAL A 80 -6.52 -6.51 20.23
N ILE A 81 -7.04 -6.65 19.01
CA ILE A 81 -7.38 -5.50 18.16
C ILE A 81 -8.71 -4.88 18.59
N LEU A 82 -9.79 -5.64 18.67
CA LEU A 82 -11.12 -5.12 19.00
C LEU A 82 -11.17 -4.44 20.39
N PRO A 83 -10.55 -4.96 21.46
CA PRO A 83 -10.55 -4.30 22.77
C PRO A 83 -9.74 -2.99 22.78
N ASN A 84 -8.74 -2.87 21.90
CA ASN A 84 -7.87 -1.70 21.77
C ASN A 84 -8.10 -0.94 20.45
N PHE A 85 -9.33 -0.99 19.93
CA PHE A 85 -9.60 -0.64 18.55
C PHE A 85 -9.25 0.81 18.20
N THR A 86 -9.48 1.76 19.09
CA THR A 86 -9.14 3.17 18.84
C THR A 86 -7.63 3.35 18.60
N VAL A 87 -6.78 2.65 19.37
CA VAL A 87 -5.32 2.70 19.19
C VAL A 87 -4.93 2.06 17.86
N PHE A 88 -5.54 0.92 17.54
CA PHE A 88 -5.35 0.26 16.25
C PHE A 88 -5.77 1.16 15.08
N GLY A 89 -6.93 1.80 15.15
CA GLY A 89 -7.44 2.69 14.11
C GLY A 89 -6.52 3.88 13.84
N TRP A 90 -5.99 4.51 14.89
CA TRP A 90 -4.96 5.54 14.74
C TRP A 90 -3.68 4.99 14.13
N GLY A 91 -3.24 3.80 14.55
CA GLY A 91 -2.08 3.12 14.00
C GLY A 91 -2.23 2.87 12.49
N VAL A 92 -3.37 2.33 12.07
CA VAL A 92 -3.71 2.11 10.65
C VAL A 92 -3.72 3.43 9.89
N LEU A 93 -4.41 4.45 10.40
CA LEU A 93 -4.51 5.75 9.72
C LEU A 93 -3.13 6.40 9.52
N ILE A 94 -2.28 6.42 10.56
CA ILE A 94 -0.93 6.98 10.49
C ILE A 94 -0.07 6.18 9.52
N LEU A 95 -0.14 4.85 9.59
CA LEU A 95 0.65 3.97 8.75
C LEU A 95 0.28 4.14 7.27
N GLU A 96 -1.01 4.16 6.94
CA GLU A 96 -1.50 4.31 5.57
C GLU A 96 -1.24 5.71 5.00
N ALA A 97 -1.44 6.76 5.81
CA ALA A 97 -1.12 8.12 5.41
C ALA A 97 0.39 8.28 5.15
N SER A 98 1.23 7.70 6.02
CA SER A 98 2.69 7.72 5.85
C SER A 98 3.11 6.91 4.64
N LEU A 99 2.57 5.71 4.46
CA LEU A 99 2.80 4.85 3.30
C LEU A 99 2.49 5.58 1.99
N GLY A 100 1.30 6.18 1.87
CA GLY A 100 0.91 6.94 0.70
C GLY A 100 1.79 8.17 0.46
N ALA A 101 2.01 8.98 1.51
CA ALA A 101 2.82 10.19 1.42
C ALA A 101 4.28 9.90 1.05
N PHE A 102 4.92 8.91 1.66
CA PHE A 102 6.32 8.59 1.42
C PHE A 102 6.54 7.94 0.05
N LEU A 103 5.58 7.14 -0.45
CA LEU A 103 5.61 6.67 -1.82
C LEU A 103 5.49 7.83 -2.81
N LEU A 104 4.58 8.78 -2.60
CA LEU A 104 4.47 9.95 -3.47
C LEU A 104 5.74 10.80 -3.47
N LEU A 105 6.29 11.09 -2.29
CA LEU A 105 7.52 11.88 -2.13
C LEU A 105 8.77 11.13 -2.62
N GLY A 106 8.75 9.80 -2.64
CA GLY A 106 9.90 8.99 -3.01
C GLY A 106 10.89 8.72 -1.89
N LEU A 107 10.46 8.85 -0.64
CA LEU A 107 11.29 8.62 0.54
C LEU A 107 11.16 7.17 1.00
N ALA A 108 12.28 6.51 1.28
CA ALA A 108 12.32 5.13 1.77
C ALA A 108 11.39 4.16 1.00
N THR A 109 11.29 4.32 -0.33
CA THR A 109 10.28 3.65 -1.17
C THR A 109 10.26 2.14 -1.04
N ARG A 110 11.42 1.50 -0.88
CA ARG A 110 11.53 0.04 -0.69
C ARG A 110 10.89 -0.43 0.61
N PHE A 111 11.12 0.31 1.70
CA PHE A 111 10.52 0.00 3.00
C PHE A 111 9.00 0.15 2.93
N TRP A 112 8.53 1.30 2.43
CA TRP A 112 7.10 1.56 2.30
C TRP A 112 6.41 0.62 1.32
N ALA A 113 7.05 0.22 0.22
CA ALA A 113 6.51 -0.81 -0.66
C ALA A 113 6.27 -2.15 0.08
N LEU A 114 7.19 -2.58 0.95
CA LEU A 114 7.01 -3.80 1.75
C LEU A 114 5.86 -3.65 2.76
N VAL A 115 5.76 -2.49 3.42
CA VAL A 115 4.63 -2.20 4.33
C VAL A 115 3.30 -2.27 3.58
N GLY A 116 3.23 -1.68 2.38
CA GLY A 116 2.04 -1.72 1.54
C GLY A 116 1.66 -3.15 1.13
N VAL A 117 2.64 -4.00 0.79
CA VAL A 117 2.40 -5.42 0.50
C VAL A 117 1.84 -6.13 1.73
N ALA A 118 2.45 -5.95 2.90
CA ALA A 118 2.00 -6.58 4.14
C ALA A 118 0.56 -6.17 4.50
N GLN A 119 0.23 -4.88 4.39
CA GLN A 119 -1.15 -4.43 4.62
C GLN A 119 -2.12 -4.93 3.55
N SER A 120 -1.71 -5.00 2.29
CA SER A 120 -2.56 -5.52 1.20
C SER A 120 -2.93 -6.98 1.44
N ILE A 121 -1.99 -7.78 1.97
CA ILE A 121 -2.27 -9.15 2.39
C ILE A 121 -3.28 -9.15 3.55
N GLY A 122 -3.09 -8.32 4.58
CA GLY A 122 -4.03 -8.21 5.69
C GLY A 122 -5.45 -7.83 5.26
N ILE A 123 -5.58 -6.81 4.41
CA ILE A 123 -6.87 -6.39 3.84
C ILE A 123 -7.48 -7.51 2.99
N GLY A 124 -6.67 -8.14 2.13
CA GLY A 124 -7.09 -9.27 1.31
C GLY A 124 -7.63 -10.43 2.14
N LEU A 125 -6.97 -10.77 3.24
CA LEU A 125 -7.44 -11.77 4.19
C LEU A 125 -8.77 -11.36 4.84
N SER A 126 -8.93 -10.09 5.25
CA SER A 126 -10.19 -9.63 5.85
C SER A 126 -11.40 -9.73 4.93
N VAL A 127 -11.22 -9.74 3.60
CA VAL A 127 -12.32 -9.83 2.62
C VAL A 127 -12.40 -11.17 1.88
N ALA A 128 -11.39 -12.04 2.00
CA ALA A 128 -11.33 -13.28 1.22
C ALA A 128 -12.42 -14.32 1.57
N ASN A 129 -13.06 -14.17 2.74
CA ASN A 129 -14.13 -15.06 3.22
C ASN A 129 -15.41 -14.30 3.59
N ALA A 130 -15.50 -13.02 3.17
CA ALA A 130 -16.65 -12.15 3.38
C ALA A 130 -17.81 -12.46 2.43
#